data_AF-A0A832T8X1-F1
#
_entry.id   AF-A0A832T8X1-F1
#
_cell.length_a   1.000
_cell.length_b   1.000
_cell.length_c   1.000
_cell.angle_alpha   90.00
_cell.angle_beta   90.00
_cell.angle_gamma   90.00
#
_symmetry.space_group_name_H-M   'P 1'
#
loop_
_entity.id
_entity.type
_entity.pdbx_description
1 polymer ?
#
loop_
_entity_poly.entity_id
_entity_poly.type
_entity_poly.pdbx_seq_one_letter_code
_entity_poly.pdbx_strand_id
1 'polypeptide(L)'
;MQRSNLIAISAVIPFFAFLFQPIWIIGLGISMASSKAFDPYFKDSIYTPNFRRKTSIGLLILSILEGITGFGAGPTTSNFITEITLGLLNRGISLELHLALITPLALFFMIHTVSGLGSILLSKGVKNLILYKYVIPIIWLAMYLIAVYLDLSYFIA
;
A
#
# COMPACT_ATOMS: atom_id res chain seq x y z
N MET A 1 33.53 -1.00 13.16
CA MET A 1 32.70 0.08 12.57
C MET A 1 31.38 -0.38 11.93
N GLN A 2 31.11 -1.69 11.71
CA GLN A 2 29.86 -2.15 11.07
C GLN A 2 28.62 -2.19 11.99
N ARG A 3 28.77 -2.48 13.29
CA ARG A 3 27.61 -2.61 14.22
C ARG A 3 26.87 -1.29 14.47
N SER A 4 27.56 -0.15 14.50
CA SER A 4 26.94 1.15 14.75
C SER A 4 26.04 1.61 13.60
N ASN A 5 26.42 1.31 12.35
CA ASN A 5 25.65 1.65 11.16
C ASN A 5 24.39 0.77 11.02
N LEU A 6 24.48 -0.51 11.41
CA LEU A 6 23.33 -1.42 11.46
C LEU A 6 22.30 -0.96 12.51
N ILE A 7 22.76 -0.51 13.68
CA ILE A 7 21.89 0.02 14.74
C ILE A 7 21.21 1.32 14.29
N ALA A 8 21.94 2.21 13.62
CA ALA A 8 21.37 3.45 13.07
C ALA A 8 20.29 3.17 11.99
N ILE A 9 20.52 2.22 11.08
CA ILE A 9 19.54 1.82 10.06
C ILE A 9 18.31 1.15 10.71
N SER A 10 18.53 0.32 11.73
CA SER A 10 17.43 -0.32 12.47
C SER A 10 16.55 0.67 13.26
N ALA A 11 17.11 1.81 13.69
CA ALA A 11 16.36 2.85 14.39
C ALA A 11 15.55 3.77 13.46
N VAL A 12 15.98 3.87 12.19
CA VAL A 12 15.29 4.65 11.15
C VAL A 12 14.01 3.94 10.70
N ILE A 13 13.96 2.62 10.79
CA ILE A 13 12.84 1.78 10.35
C ILE A 13 11.54 2.03 11.17
N PRO A 14 11.55 1.98 12.53
CA PRO A 14 10.38 2.30 13.35
C PRO A 14 9.93 3.76 13.21
N PHE A 15 10.89 4.68 12.99
CA PHE A 15 10.60 6.09 12.74
C PHE A 15 9.80 6.30 11.45
N PHE A 16 10.14 5.57 10.38
CA PHE A 16 9.33 5.56 9.17
C PHE A 16 7.96 4.93 9.38
N ALA A 17 7.85 3.81 10.12
CA ALA A 17 6.57 3.18 10.44
C ALA A 17 5.61 4.14 11.15
N PHE A 18 6.11 4.98 12.06
CA PHE A 18 5.34 6.03 12.73
C PHE A 18 4.94 7.18 11.79
N LEU A 19 5.84 7.64 10.93
CA LEU A 19 5.58 8.70 9.94
C LEU A 19 4.61 8.28 8.82
N PHE A 20 4.50 6.98 8.51
CA PHE A 20 3.61 6.49 7.47
C PHE A 20 2.12 6.62 7.83
N GLN A 21 1.77 6.63 9.12
CA GLN A 21 0.39 6.74 9.61
C GLN A 21 -0.34 8.05 9.18
N PRO A 22 0.25 9.25 9.24
CA PRO A 22 -0.40 10.46 8.74
C PRO A 22 -0.32 10.67 7.21
N ILE A 23 0.68 10.08 6.54
CA ILE A 23 0.94 10.32 5.10
C ILE A 23 -0.14 9.69 4.20
N TRP A 24 -0.69 8.54 4.58
CA TRP A 24 -1.75 7.90 3.78
C TRP A 24 -3.07 8.68 3.83
N ILE A 25 -3.39 9.32 4.98
CA ILE A 25 -4.56 10.21 5.13
C ILE A 25 -4.44 11.41 4.19
N ILE A 26 -3.25 11.99 4.10
CA ILE A 26 -2.96 13.11 3.20
C ILE A 26 -3.08 12.65 1.73
N GLY A 27 -2.54 11.48 1.39
CA GLY A 27 -2.65 10.89 0.06
C GLY A 27 -4.10 10.61 -0.36
N LEU A 28 -4.91 10.06 0.55
CA LEU A 28 -6.35 9.91 0.36
C LEU A 28 -7.03 11.27 0.12
N GLY A 29 -6.79 12.25 0.99
CA GLY A 29 -7.39 13.58 0.90
C GLY A 29 -7.10 14.28 -0.42
N ILE A 30 -5.84 14.20 -0.89
CA ILE A 30 -5.43 14.78 -2.18
C ILE A 30 -6.05 14.04 -3.36
N SER A 31 -6.14 12.71 -3.30
CA SER A 31 -6.75 11.90 -4.37
C SER A 31 -8.24 12.18 -4.52
N MET A 32 -8.97 12.32 -3.40
CA MET A 32 -10.41 12.59 -3.38
C MET A 32 -10.77 14.02 -3.79
N ALA A 33 -9.90 14.99 -3.51
CA ALA A 33 -10.11 16.37 -3.93
C ALA A 33 -10.01 16.56 -5.46
N SER A 34 -9.44 15.60 -6.18
CA SER A 34 -9.26 15.67 -7.63
C SER A 34 -10.41 14.99 -8.37
N SER A 35 -11.48 15.74 -8.64
CA SER A 35 -12.57 15.29 -9.53
C SER A 35 -12.09 14.90 -10.94
N LYS A 36 -10.91 15.39 -11.36
CA LYS A 36 -10.25 15.06 -12.62
C LYS A 36 -9.55 13.70 -12.59
N ALA A 37 -9.05 13.26 -11.44
CA ALA A 37 -8.38 11.96 -11.31
C ALA A 37 -9.34 10.80 -11.60
N PHE A 38 -10.63 10.97 -11.29
CA PHE A 38 -11.68 9.97 -11.49
C PHE A 38 -12.59 10.26 -12.70
N ASP A 39 -12.21 11.22 -13.56
CA ASP A 39 -12.91 11.45 -14.82
C ASP A 39 -12.33 10.54 -15.92
N PRO A 40 -13.07 9.58 -16.49
CA PRO A 40 -12.55 8.65 -17.49
C PRO A 40 -12.09 9.33 -18.80
N TYR A 41 -12.54 10.56 -19.06
CA TYR A 41 -12.16 11.32 -20.25
C TYR A 41 -10.94 12.22 -20.02
N PHE A 42 -10.43 12.28 -18.79
CA PHE A 42 -9.22 13.03 -18.47
C PHE A 42 -7.97 12.20 -18.73
N LYS A 43 -6.97 12.82 -19.37
CA LYS A 43 -5.74 12.15 -19.83
C LYS A 43 -4.90 11.55 -18.69
N ASP A 44 -4.98 12.14 -17.50
CA ASP A 44 -4.23 11.71 -16.31
C ASP A 44 -5.16 11.01 -15.31
N SER A 45 -6.29 10.47 -15.78
CA SER A 45 -7.20 9.74 -14.92
C SER A 45 -6.62 8.40 -14.47
N ILE A 46 -7.17 7.91 -13.36
CA ILE A 46 -6.78 6.60 -12.83
C ILE A 46 -7.13 5.47 -13.80
N TYR A 47 -8.06 5.66 -14.74
CA TYR A 47 -8.53 4.60 -15.64
C TYR A 47 -7.59 4.36 -16.84
N THR A 48 -6.51 5.11 -16.94
CA THR A 48 -5.54 4.98 -18.03
C THR A 48 -4.61 3.77 -17.88
N PRO A 49 -4.14 3.18 -18.99
CA PRO A 49 -3.13 2.10 -18.95
C PRO A 49 -1.84 2.53 -18.24
N ASN A 50 -1.42 3.78 -18.41
CA ASN A 50 -0.22 4.32 -17.78
C ASN A 50 -0.33 4.32 -16.25
N PHE A 51 -1.47 4.75 -15.70
CA PHE A 51 -1.72 4.73 -14.26
C PHE A 51 -1.69 3.30 -13.70
N ARG A 52 -2.32 2.34 -14.40
CA ARG A 52 -2.27 0.91 -14.01
C ARG A 52 -0.86 0.36 -13.96
N ARG A 53 -0.02 0.69 -14.95
CA ARG A 53 1.38 0.25 -14.97
C ARG A 53 2.18 0.81 -13.80
N LYS A 54 1.95 2.08 -13.44
CA LYS A 54 2.62 2.68 -12.27
C LYS A 54 2.20 2.00 -10.97
N THR A 55 0.89 1.79 -10.79
CA THR A 55 0.36 1.14 -9.59
C THR A 55 0.75 -0.33 -9.50
N SER A 56 0.85 -1.06 -10.62
CA SER A 56 1.32 -2.45 -10.62
C SER A 56 2.78 -2.58 -10.22
N ILE A 57 3.64 -1.64 -10.63
CA ILE A 57 5.05 -1.61 -10.20
C ILE A 57 5.13 -1.34 -8.69
N GLY A 58 4.36 -0.36 -8.20
CA GLY A 58 4.27 -0.10 -6.76
C GLY A 58 3.82 -1.32 -5.97
N LEU A 59 2.77 -2.00 -6.46
CA LEU A 59 2.28 -3.26 -5.88
C LEU A 59 3.32 -4.37 -5.87
N LEU A 60 4.06 -4.54 -6.97
CA LEU A 60 5.12 -5.56 -7.04
C LEU A 60 6.18 -5.33 -5.96
N ILE A 61 6.67 -4.08 -5.84
CA ILE A 61 7.66 -3.71 -4.82
C ILE A 61 7.09 -3.96 -3.42
N LEU A 62 5.89 -3.46 -3.14
CA LEU A 62 5.26 -3.63 -1.83
C LEU A 62 5.01 -5.10 -1.51
N SER A 63 4.62 -5.93 -2.47
CA SER A 63 4.35 -7.37 -2.26
C SER A 63 5.63 -8.16 -1.97
N ILE A 64 6.75 -7.80 -2.61
CA ILE A 64 8.07 -8.39 -2.31
C ILE A 64 8.51 -8.00 -0.90
N LEU A 65 8.39 -6.71 -0.56
CA LEU A 65 8.75 -6.19 0.77
C LEU A 65 7.89 -6.85 1.85
N GLU A 66 6.58 -6.95 1.62
CA GLU A 66 5.67 -7.70 2.47
C GLU A 66 6.24 -9.11 2.64
N GLY A 67 6.33 -9.91 1.57
CA GLY A 67 6.78 -11.30 1.67
C GLY A 67 8.05 -11.48 2.49
N ILE A 68 9.08 -10.66 2.26
CA ILE A 68 10.33 -10.69 3.04
C ILE A 68 10.07 -10.42 4.53
N THR A 69 9.30 -9.39 4.85
CA THR A 69 8.97 -9.02 6.23
C THR A 69 8.04 -10.03 6.92
N GLY A 70 7.05 -10.59 6.20
CA GLY A 70 6.18 -11.65 6.70
C GLY A 70 6.94 -12.94 7.01
N PHE A 71 7.83 -13.38 6.11
CA PHE A 71 8.74 -14.49 6.40
C PHE A 71 9.69 -14.17 7.56
N GLY A 72 10.11 -12.91 7.70
CA GLY A 72 10.97 -12.47 8.81
C GLY A 72 10.24 -12.47 10.16
N ALA A 73 8.94 -12.20 10.19
CA ALA A 73 8.11 -12.21 11.40
C ALA A 73 7.69 -13.63 11.84
N GLY A 74 7.69 -14.58 10.90
CA GLY A 74 7.24 -15.95 11.11
C GLY A 74 8.10 -16.74 12.11
N PRO A 75 7.50 -17.52 13.03
CA PRO A 75 8.21 -18.20 14.10
C PRO A 75 9.17 -19.30 13.61
N THR A 76 8.92 -19.85 12.42
CA THR A 76 9.73 -20.93 11.81
C THR A 76 10.66 -20.41 10.71
N THR A 77 10.42 -19.22 10.18
CA THR A 77 11.11 -18.67 9.00
C THR A 77 12.01 -17.48 9.33
N SER A 78 11.88 -16.88 10.53
CA SER A 78 12.63 -15.70 10.94
C SER A 78 14.15 -15.89 10.94
N ASN A 79 14.64 -17.09 11.30
CA ASN A 79 16.08 -17.35 11.38
C ASN A 79 16.73 -17.23 10.00
N PHE A 80 16.11 -17.80 8.98
CA PHE A 80 16.58 -17.71 7.60
C PHE A 80 16.66 -16.24 7.14
N ILE A 81 15.61 -15.45 7.37
CA ILE A 81 15.60 -14.03 7.01
C ILE A 81 16.65 -13.24 7.80
N THR A 82 16.79 -13.52 9.09
CA THR A 82 17.81 -12.88 9.92
C THR A 82 19.21 -13.16 9.39
N GLU A 83 19.50 -14.40 8.98
CA GLU A 83 20.80 -14.80 8.43
C GLU A 83 21.10 -14.11 7.10
N ILE A 84 20.18 -14.18 6.12
CA ILE A 84 20.42 -13.60 4.78
C ILE A 84 20.47 -12.06 4.82
N THR A 85 19.87 -11.45 5.84
CA THR A 85 19.92 -9.99 6.07
C THR A 85 21.02 -9.57 7.03
N LEU A 86 21.89 -10.49 7.45
CA LEU A 86 23.01 -10.23 8.37
C LEU A 86 22.57 -9.60 9.69
N GLY A 87 21.39 -9.98 10.19
CA GLY A 87 20.81 -9.51 11.44
C GLY A 87 20.05 -8.20 11.34
N LEU A 88 19.91 -7.59 10.15
CA LEU A 88 19.11 -6.38 9.94
C LEU A 88 17.63 -6.61 10.22
N LEU A 89 17.09 -7.71 9.70
CA LEU A 89 15.69 -8.10 9.89
C LEU A 89 15.62 -9.26 10.86
N ASN A 90 15.63 -8.95 12.15
CA ASN A 90 15.23 -9.90 13.19
C ASN A 90 13.70 -9.98 13.28
N ARG A 91 13.20 -11.00 13.99
CA ARG A 91 11.75 -11.25 14.09
C ARG A 91 10.92 -10.05 14.53
N GLY A 92 11.41 -9.25 15.48
CA GLY A 92 10.71 -8.06 15.98
C GLY A 92 10.63 -6.96 14.92
N ILE A 93 11.77 -6.60 14.33
CA ILE A 93 11.85 -5.58 13.28
C ILE A 93 11.03 -5.99 12.05
N SER A 94 11.11 -7.27 11.67
CA SER A 94 10.31 -7.82 10.58
C SER A 94 8.82 -7.72 10.84
N LEU A 95 8.36 -8.00 12.06
CA LEU A 95 6.95 -7.86 12.43
C LEU A 95 6.48 -6.40 12.35
N GLU A 96 7.25 -5.47 12.91
CA GLU A 96 6.92 -4.04 12.86
C GLU A 96 6.83 -3.53 11.41
N LEU A 97 7.80 -3.90 10.56
CA LEU A 97 7.80 -3.56 9.14
C LEU A 97 6.65 -4.21 8.38
N HIS A 98 6.39 -5.50 8.62
CA HIS A 98 5.32 -6.24 7.98
C HIS A 98 3.98 -5.56 8.22
N LEU A 99 3.67 -5.22 9.47
CA LEU A 99 2.44 -4.51 9.82
C LEU A 99 2.42 -3.10 9.20
N ALA A 100 3.53 -2.36 9.25
CA ALA A 100 3.60 -1.03 8.63
C ALA A 100 3.39 -1.05 7.11
N LEU A 101 3.68 -2.16 6.43
CA LEU A 101 3.51 -2.34 4.99
C LEU A 101 2.06 -2.69 4.59
N ILE A 102 1.23 -3.19 5.50
CA ILE A 102 -0.17 -3.58 5.20
C ILE A 102 -0.96 -2.39 4.68
N THR A 103 -0.94 -1.26 5.39
CA THR A 103 -1.67 -0.05 5.00
C THR A 103 -1.30 0.49 3.61
N PRO A 104 -0.02 0.74 3.24
CA PRO A 104 0.33 1.19 1.89
C PRO A 104 0.07 0.12 0.82
N LEU A 105 0.26 -1.18 1.13
CA LEU A 105 -0.08 -2.26 0.20
C LEU A 105 -1.58 -2.28 -0.11
N ALA A 106 -2.43 -2.15 0.92
CA ALA A 106 -3.88 -2.07 0.76
C ALA A 106 -4.29 -0.87 -0.10
N LEU A 107 -3.68 0.30 0.11
CA LEU A 107 -3.95 1.49 -0.70
C LEU A 107 -3.67 1.24 -2.19
N PHE A 108 -2.47 0.74 -2.49
CA PHE A 108 -2.03 0.45 -3.86
C PHE A 108 -2.87 -0.67 -4.49
N PHE A 109 -3.25 -1.68 -3.72
CA PHE A 109 -4.08 -2.78 -4.19
C PHE A 109 -5.46 -2.32 -4.59
N MET A 110 -6.10 -1.54 -3.71
CA MET A 110 -7.43 -1.02 -3.93
C MET A 110 -7.47 -0.05 -5.12
N ILE A 111 -6.50 0.89 -5.22
CA ILE A 111 -6.49 1.85 -6.33
C ILE A 111 -6.16 1.19 -7.67
N HIS A 112 -5.30 0.17 -7.69
CA HIS A 112 -5.01 -0.64 -8.88
C HIS A 112 -6.23 -1.42 -9.34
N THR A 113 -6.93 -2.07 -8.40
CA THR A 113 -8.13 -2.86 -8.68
C THR A 113 -9.24 -1.99 -9.25
N VAL A 114 -9.47 -0.83 -8.66
CA VAL A 114 -10.48 0.14 -9.08
C VAL A 114 -10.17 0.75 -10.44
N SER A 115 -8.90 1.10 -10.68
CA SER A 115 -8.43 1.51 -11.99
C SER A 115 -8.67 0.44 -13.06
N GLY A 116 -8.36 -0.82 -12.75
CA GLY A 116 -8.60 -1.99 -13.60
C GLY A 116 -10.08 -2.18 -13.91
N LEU A 117 -10.92 -2.20 -12.89
CA LEU A 117 -12.37 -2.34 -13.02
C LEU A 117 -12.96 -1.24 -13.91
N GLY A 118 -12.63 0.03 -13.63
CA GLY A 118 -13.14 1.13 -14.44
C GLY A 118 -12.68 1.03 -15.90
N SER A 119 -11.43 0.65 -16.16
CA SER A 119 -10.94 0.43 -17.53
C SER A 119 -11.67 -0.71 -18.26
N ILE A 120 -12.04 -1.78 -17.55
CA ILE A 120 -12.82 -2.89 -18.13
C ILE A 120 -14.25 -2.44 -18.45
N LEU A 121 -14.87 -1.65 -17.58
CA LEU A 121 -16.21 -1.12 -17.83
C LEU A 121 -16.23 -0.17 -19.03
N LEU A 122 -15.21 0.68 -19.16
CA LEU A 122 -15.02 1.55 -20.32
C LEU A 122 -14.83 0.75 -21.61
N SER A 123 -14.02 -0.31 -21.59
CA SER A 123 -13.81 -1.16 -22.77
C SER A 123 -15.06 -1.93 -23.18
N LYS A 124 -15.98 -2.19 -22.23
CA LYS A 124 -17.32 -2.74 -22.49
C LYS A 124 -18.37 -1.70 -22.88
N GLY A 125 -17.99 -0.43 -23.04
CA GLY A 125 -18.88 0.65 -23.50
C GLY A 125 -19.79 1.24 -22.42
N VAL A 126 -19.52 1.02 -21.13
CA VAL A 126 -20.29 1.64 -20.04
C VAL A 126 -19.95 3.13 -19.94
N LYS A 127 -20.89 4.01 -20.31
CA LYS A 127 -20.70 5.48 -20.38
C LYS A 127 -21.24 6.26 -19.18
N ASN A 128 -21.47 5.61 -18.04
CA ASN A 128 -22.05 6.28 -16.87
C ASN A 128 -20.97 7.08 -16.10
N LEU A 129 -20.96 8.41 -16.26
CA LEU A 129 -19.97 9.28 -15.60
C LEU A 129 -20.08 9.27 -14.06
N ILE A 130 -21.28 9.11 -13.51
CA ILE A 130 -21.52 9.07 -12.06
C ILE A 130 -20.84 7.84 -11.44
N LEU A 131 -20.88 6.71 -12.15
CA LEU A 131 -20.20 5.48 -11.74
C LEU A 131 -18.70 5.71 -11.54
N TYR A 132 -18.04 6.35 -12.50
CA TYR A 132 -16.60 6.56 -12.47
C TYR A 132 -16.16 7.68 -11.51
N LYS A 133 -16.94 8.77 -11.41
CA LYS A 133 -16.58 9.92 -10.57
C LYS A 133 -16.90 9.75 -9.09
N TYR A 134 -17.91 8.93 -8.76
CA TYR A 134 -18.45 8.86 -7.40
C TYR A 134 -18.56 7.44 -6.88
N VAL A 135 -19.28 6.55 -7.58
CA VAL A 135 -19.59 5.22 -7.04
C VAL A 135 -18.33 4.38 -6.84
N ILE A 136 -17.49 4.26 -7.88
CA ILE A 136 -16.25 3.50 -7.82
C ILE A 136 -15.28 4.07 -6.75
N PRO A 137 -15.04 5.40 -6.70
CA PRO A 137 -14.21 6.00 -5.64
C PRO A 137 -14.77 5.82 -4.23
N ILE A 138 -16.08 5.90 -4.03
CA ILE A 138 -16.69 5.72 -2.70
C ILE A 138 -16.50 4.27 -2.22
N ILE A 139 -16.75 3.29 -3.09
CA ILE A 139 -16.57 1.87 -2.76
C ILE A 139 -15.10 1.58 -2.44
N TRP A 140 -14.19 2.08 -3.27
CA TRP A 140 -12.75 2.00 -3.04
C TRP A 140 -12.35 2.54 -1.66
N LEU A 141 -12.81 3.75 -1.32
CA LEU A 141 -12.48 4.40 -0.07
C LEU A 141 -13.01 3.61 1.12
N ALA A 142 -14.26 3.17 1.05
CA ALA A 142 -14.87 2.38 2.12
C ALA A 142 -14.06 1.09 2.38
N MET A 143 -13.68 0.36 1.32
CA MET A 143 -12.85 -0.84 1.46
C MET A 143 -11.46 -0.52 2.04
N TYR A 144 -10.84 0.59 1.63
CA TYR A 144 -9.55 0.99 2.17
C TYR A 144 -9.64 1.38 3.66
N LEU A 145 -10.66 2.14 4.06
CA LEU A 145 -10.90 2.49 5.46
C LEU A 145 -11.16 1.25 6.33
N ILE A 146 -11.86 0.24 5.80
CA ILE A 146 -12.02 -1.04 6.49
C ILE A 146 -10.67 -1.73 6.67
N ALA A 147 -9.83 -1.79 5.63
CA ALA A 147 -8.51 -2.41 5.72
C ALA A 147 -7.63 -1.71 6.77
N VAL A 148 -7.61 -0.37 6.77
CA VAL A 148 -6.89 0.41 7.78
C VAL A 148 -7.45 0.18 9.19
N TYR A 149 -8.77 0.16 9.35
CA TYR A 149 -9.39 -0.12 10.65
C TYR A 149 -8.97 -1.48 11.21
N LEU A 150 -8.95 -2.52 10.36
CA LEU A 150 -8.52 -3.86 10.76
C LEU A 150 -7.02 -3.90 11.12
N ASP A 151 -6.18 -3.22 10.34
CA ASP A 151 -4.74 -3.10 10.59
C ASP A 151 -4.47 -2.38 11.92
N LEU A 152 -5.14 -1.26 12.17
CA LEU A 152 -5.02 -0.51 13.42
C LEU A 152 -5.58 -1.27 14.62
N SER A 153 -6.64 -2.05 14.44
CA SER A 153 -7.23 -2.86 15.51
C SER A 153 -6.24 -3.87 16.09
N TYR A 154 -5.28 -4.35 15.29
CA TYR A 154 -4.21 -5.22 15.78
C TYR A 154 -3.31 -4.54 16.82
N PHE A 155 -3.11 -3.22 16.72
CA PHE A 155 -2.25 -2.48 17.64
C PHE A 155 -2.97 -1.97 18.90
N ILE A 156 -4.30 -1.96 18.88
CA ILE A 156 -5.14 -1.42 19.96
C ILE A 156 -5.67 -2.55 20.87
N ALA A 157 -5.79 -3.77 20.35
CA ALA A 157 -6.20 -4.97 21.08
C ALA A 157 -5.06 -5.63 21.87
#